data_AF-A0A0U5GIL8-F1
#
_entry.id   AF-A0A0U5GIL8-F1
#
_cell.length_a   1.000
_cell.length_b   1.000
_cell.length_c   1.000
_cell.angle_alpha   90.00
_cell.angle_beta   90.00
_cell.angle_gamma   90.00
#
_symmetry.space_group_name_H-M   'P 1'
#
loop_
_entity.id
_entity.type
_entity.pdbx_description
1 polymer ?
#
loop_
_entity_poly.entity_id
_entity_poly.type
_entity_poly.pdbx_seq_one_letter_code
_entity_poly.pdbx_strand_id
1 'polypeptide(L)'
;MITLLALYAAFIPATAGHIQMSNPFPIRSPLNPALAASMRDHLYASPLSASGSDFPCKGYAQEPFNSVADYAAGEVYSLTLEGTAMHGGGSCQIALSFDRGETFQVIKSILGHCPEAMSYTFRIPEDAPGGPALLAWTWFNKVGNREMYMNCAQVTVHAEPMAARNDDRMIPDQPLSVRWADRPAIFVANVNAEDQCTTVENEEVNFPRPGPDTEGSLSKPGFWCAGPPTFAGSGGDPPQATALSSTPTASTALTSVTCSGTPTETGAVSGVVADPAFGVNIINNLDSSIHAWSVARGPGPERVIEARGGAYFEAWRAREDEGGISIKLALEASQKSVLQFEYSLQSSIVYWDVSFIDMDRESNFIMGGITVTTSDPTCPGLTCLPRDKNCNQVYLEPDDNYAVRGCPMQTNVTLSIGSRPGIRAWA
;
A
#
# COMPACT_ATOMS: atom_id res chain seq x y z
N MET A 1 12.55 21.50 -43.98
CA MET A 1 12.25 21.55 -42.54
C MET A 1 10.82 21.09 -42.35
N ILE A 2 10.59 19.84 -41.97
CA ILE A 2 9.27 19.34 -41.59
C ILE A 2 9.43 18.82 -40.16
N THR A 3 8.93 19.58 -39.20
CA THR A 3 8.82 19.18 -37.79
C THR A 3 7.55 18.35 -37.64
N LEU A 4 7.68 17.02 -37.50
CA LEU A 4 6.62 16.18 -36.97
C LEU A 4 6.66 16.25 -35.44
N LEU A 5 5.60 16.77 -34.82
CA LEU A 5 5.33 16.56 -33.39
C LEU A 5 4.83 15.12 -33.21
N ALA A 6 5.56 14.30 -32.45
CA ALA A 6 5.05 13.03 -31.92
C ALA A 6 4.66 13.25 -30.46
N LEU A 7 3.36 13.14 -30.17
CA LEU A 7 2.83 13.00 -28.81
C LEU A 7 3.42 11.72 -28.19
N TYR A 8 4.15 11.85 -27.08
CA TYR A 8 4.46 10.71 -26.22
C TYR A 8 3.46 10.66 -25.07
N ALA A 9 2.65 9.62 -25.06
CA ALA A 9 1.83 9.23 -23.93
C ALA A 9 2.78 8.87 -22.76
N ALA A 10 2.61 9.56 -21.64
CA ALA A 10 3.39 9.30 -20.43
C ALA A 10 2.85 8.03 -19.75
N PHE A 11 3.67 6.97 -19.73
CA PHE A 11 3.50 5.83 -18.84
C PHE A 11 4.16 6.18 -17.49
N ILE A 12 3.36 6.24 -16.42
CA ILE A 12 3.81 6.43 -15.03
C ILE A 12 3.86 5.04 -14.37
N PRO A 13 5.01 4.54 -13.89
CA PRO A 13 5.06 3.29 -13.12
C PRO A 13 4.59 3.53 -11.68
N ALA A 14 3.79 2.59 -11.14
CA ALA A 14 3.21 2.62 -9.80
C ALA A 14 4.15 1.95 -8.78
N THR A 15 4.40 2.60 -7.63
CA THR A 15 5.15 2.05 -6.48
C THR A 15 4.20 1.30 -5.53
N ALA A 16 4.51 0.05 -5.20
CA ALA A 16 3.71 -0.76 -4.26
C ALA A 16 4.27 -0.69 -2.83
N GLY A 17 3.92 0.35 -2.09
CA GLY A 17 3.96 0.31 -0.62
C GLY A 17 2.63 -0.23 -0.09
N HIS A 18 2.60 -0.70 1.16
CA HIS A 18 1.48 -1.47 1.69
C HIS A 18 1.26 -1.13 3.18
N ILE A 19 0.03 -1.22 3.71
CA ILE A 19 -0.36 -0.76 5.06
C ILE A 19 -0.95 -1.92 5.87
N GLN A 20 -0.57 -2.03 7.15
CA GLN A 20 -1.17 -2.93 8.14
C GLN A 20 -1.59 -2.19 9.41
N MET A 21 -2.42 -2.82 10.24
CA MET A 21 -2.71 -2.39 11.60
C MET A 21 -1.53 -2.72 12.52
N SER A 22 -1.11 -1.74 13.31
CA SER A 22 -0.02 -1.84 14.31
C SER A 22 -0.54 -1.84 15.75
N ASN A 23 -1.76 -1.35 15.99
CA ASN A 23 -2.44 -1.48 17.28
C ASN A 23 -3.97 -1.50 17.08
N PRO A 24 -4.70 -2.49 17.64
CA PRO A 24 -4.17 -3.73 18.23
C PRO A 24 -3.39 -4.56 17.20
N PHE A 25 -2.45 -5.40 17.64
CA PHE A 25 -1.71 -6.25 16.71
C PHE A 25 -2.63 -7.27 16.04
N PRO A 26 -2.66 -7.35 14.70
CA PRO A 26 -3.38 -8.41 14.02
C PRO A 26 -2.85 -9.81 14.34
N ILE A 27 -3.69 -10.82 14.09
CA ILE A 27 -3.31 -12.24 14.18
C ILE A 27 -2.08 -12.47 13.27
N ARG A 28 -1.01 -13.07 13.81
CA ARG A 28 0.27 -13.27 13.10
C ARG A 28 1.01 -12.02 12.64
N SER A 29 0.64 -10.83 13.11
CA SER A 29 1.35 -9.60 12.73
C SER A 29 2.86 -9.72 13.03
N PRO A 30 3.73 -9.33 12.09
CA PRO A 30 5.17 -9.34 12.30
C PRO A 30 5.63 -8.29 13.32
N LEU A 31 4.76 -7.32 13.62
CA LEU A 31 4.97 -6.27 14.60
C LEU A 31 4.75 -6.75 16.04
N ASN A 32 4.08 -7.89 16.25
CA ASN A 32 3.81 -8.41 17.59
C ASN A 32 5.04 -9.13 18.17
N PRO A 33 5.73 -8.54 19.18
CA PRO A 33 6.95 -9.13 19.73
C PRO A 33 6.66 -10.40 20.55
N ALA A 34 5.42 -10.60 21.01
CA ALA A 34 5.02 -11.78 21.78
C ALA A 34 4.88 -13.04 20.91
N LEU A 35 4.82 -12.90 19.58
CA LEU A 35 4.78 -14.04 18.67
C LEU A 35 6.19 -14.57 18.38
N ALA A 36 6.31 -15.89 18.37
CA ALA A 36 7.49 -16.58 17.86
C ALA A 36 7.72 -16.17 16.39
N ALA A 37 9.00 -16.01 15.99
CA ALA A 37 9.35 -15.54 14.65
C ALA A 37 8.75 -16.39 13.52
N SER A 38 8.63 -17.72 13.73
CA SER A 38 8.03 -18.65 12.76
C SER A 38 6.51 -18.49 12.58
N MET A 39 5.83 -17.78 13.48
CA MET A 39 4.38 -17.51 13.40
C MET A 39 4.07 -16.14 12.80
N ARG A 40 5.10 -15.33 12.48
CA ARG A 40 4.92 -14.00 11.92
C ARG A 40 4.70 -14.09 10.42
N ASP A 41 3.61 -13.50 9.96
CA ASP A 41 3.33 -13.33 8.54
C ASP A 41 3.89 -12.00 8.07
N HIS A 42 4.99 -12.04 7.30
CA HIS A 42 5.65 -10.82 6.82
C HIS A 42 4.91 -10.15 5.64
N LEU A 43 3.86 -10.77 5.10
CA LEU A 43 3.00 -10.23 4.04
C LEU A 43 1.69 -9.65 4.61
N TYR A 44 1.65 -9.36 5.92
CA TYR A 44 0.43 -8.88 6.56
C TYR A 44 -0.03 -7.49 6.10
N ALA A 45 0.91 -6.68 5.63
CA ALA A 45 0.63 -5.39 5.00
C ALA A 45 0.09 -5.54 3.58
N SER A 46 0.36 -6.66 2.89
CA SER A 46 -0.13 -6.90 1.54
C SER A 46 -1.66 -7.03 1.52
N PRO A 47 -2.32 -6.66 0.40
CA PRO A 47 -3.75 -6.87 0.24
C PRO A 47 -4.09 -8.35 0.35
N LEU A 48 -5.39 -8.63 0.51
CA LEU A 48 -5.91 -9.97 0.32
C LEU A 48 -5.63 -10.46 -1.11
N SER A 49 -5.52 -11.77 -1.27
CA SER A 49 -5.45 -12.40 -2.59
C SER A 49 -6.71 -12.04 -3.39
N ALA A 50 -6.53 -11.62 -4.64
CA ALA A 50 -7.64 -11.39 -5.56
C ALA A 50 -8.52 -12.65 -5.75
N SER A 51 -7.96 -13.84 -5.55
CA SER A 51 -8.69 -15.11 -5.55
C SER A 51 -9.56 -15.35 -4.32
N GLY A 52 -9.51 -14.46 -3.32
CA GLY A 52 -10.21 -14.59 -2.04
C GLY A 52 -9.75 -15.75 -1.16
N SER A 53 -8.67 -16.46 -1.52
CA SER A 53 -8.19 -17.65 -0.80
C SER A 53 -7.79 -17.39 0.65
N ASP A 54 -7.46 -16.15 0.99
CA ASP A 54 -7.06 -15.69 2.32
C ASP A 54 -8.12 -14.77 2.96
N PHE A 55 -9.32 -14.68 2.41
CA PHE A 55 -10.44 -13.96 3.03
C PHE A 55 -11.24 -14.91 3.96
N PRO A 56 -11.66 -14.47 5.17
CA PRO A 56 -11.32 -13.20 5.82
C PRO A 56 -10.00 -13.28 6.62
N CYS A 57 -9.51 -12.12 7.06
CA CYS A 57 -8.42 -12.00 8.04
C CYS A 57 -7.09 -12.68 7.63
N LYS A 58 -6.74 -12.62 6.34
CA LYS A 58 -5.58 -13.33 5.75
C LYS A 58 -5.58 -14.85 6.02
N GLY A 59 -6.78 -15.44 6.21
CA GLY A 59 -6.99 -16.86 6.47
C GLY A 59 -6.86 -17.27 7.95
N TYR A 60 -6.63 -16.31 8.85
CA TYR A 60 -6.32 -16.60 10.26
C TYR A 60 -7.50 -16.48 11.23
N ALA A 61 -8.72 -16.19 10.74
CA ALA A 61 -9.88 -15.95 11.60
C ALA A 61 -10.21 -17.12 12.56
N GLN A 62 -9.84 -18.35 12.19
CA GLN A 62 -10.14 -19.57 12.94
C GLN A 62 -8.99 -20.05 13.86
N GLU A 63 -7.91 -19.28 13.98
CA GLU A 63 -6.83 -19.63 14.90
C GLU A 63 -7.28 -19.66 16.36
N PRO A 64 -6.58 -20.43 17.23
CA PRO A 64 -6.85 -20.42 18.67
C PRO A 64 -6.92 -18.99 19.21
N PHE A 65 -7.96 -18.69 19.97
CA PHE A 65 -8.19 -17.34 20.47
C PHE A 65 -7.13 -16.92 21.49
N ASN A 66 -6.48 -15.80 21.22
CA ASN A 66 -5.50 -15.14 22.06
C ASN A 66 -5.72 -13.63 21.98
N SER A 67 -6.39 -13.07 22.99
CA SER A 67 -6.71 -11.64 22.99
C SER A 67 -5.46 -10.76 23.07
N VAL A 68 -5.40 -9.74 22.21
CA VAL A 68 -4.35 -8.72 22.21
C VAL A 68 -4.82 -7.37 22.75
N ALA A 69 -6.14 -7.21 23.00
CA ALA A 69 -6.72 -6.00 23.56
C ALA A 69 -8.08 -6.28 24.24
N ASP A 70 -8.39 -5.47 25.25
CA ASP A 70 -9.67 -5.50 25.96
C ASP A 70 -10.40 -4.18 25.73
N TYR A 71 -11.70 -4.27 25.40
CA TYR A 71 -12.55 -3.12 25.18
C TYR A 71 -13.83 -3.21 25.99
N ALA A 72 -14.33 -2.09 26.49
CA ALA A 72 -15.64 -1.97 27.13
C ALA A 72 -16.67 -1.46 26.11
N ALA A 73 -17.87 -2.01 26.15
CA ALA A 73 -18.99 -1.52 25.35
C ALA A 73 -19.30 -0.05 25.70
N GLY A 74 -19.60 0.77 24.70
CA GLY A 74 -19.83 2.20 24.86
C GLY A 74 -18.57 3.07 24.87
N GLU A 75 -17.37 2.52 25.08
CA GLU A 75 -16.12 3.29 25.17
C GLU A 75 -15.46 3.54 23.80
N VAL A 76 -14.57 4.54 23.76
CA VAL A 76 -13.82 4.96 22.56
C VAL A 76 -12.37 4.52 22.67
N TYR A 77 -11.85 3.93 21.59
CA TYR A 77 -10.49 3.44 21.47
C TYR A 77 -9.83 3.97 20.19
N SER A 78 -8.54 3.68 20.03
CA SER A 78 -7.78 3.99 18.82
C SER A 78 -7.27 2.73 18.13
N LEU A 79 -7.26 2.79 16.81
CA LEU A 79 -6.63 1.86 15.90
C LEU A 79 -5.48 2.60 15.21
N THR A 80 -4.27 2.06 15.26
CA THR A 80 -3.12 2.63 14.55
C THR A 80 -2.68 1.73 13.42
N LEU A 81 -2.18 2.37 12.37
CA LEU A 81 -1.66 1.73 11.17
C LEU A 81 -0.16 1.96 11.06
N GLU A 82 0.51 1.09 10.31
CA GLU A 82 1.92 1.18 9.96
C GLU A 82 2.12 0.66 8.53
N GLY A 83 2.94 1.36 7.75
CA GLY A 83 3.24 1.00 6.36
C GLY A 83 3.61 2.22 5.53
N THR A 84 3.78 2.03 4.23
CA THR A 84 4.57 2.96 3.40
C THR A 84 3.89 3.50 2.14
N ALA A 85 2.85 2.85 1.60
CA ALA A 85 2.00 3.50 0.61
C ALA A 85 0.54 3.49 1.05
N MET A 86 0.05 4.70 1.26
CA MET A 86 -1.34 4.99 1.50
C MET A 86 -2.16 4.96 0.19
N HIS A 87 -1.54 4.74 -0.97
CA HIS A 87 -2.21 4.71 -2.28
C HIS A 87 -3.18 5.90 -2.53
N GLY A 88 -2.78 7.11 -2.12
CA GLY A 88 -3.61 8.31 -2.21
C GLY A 88 -4.87 8.28 -1.33
N GLY A 89 -4.87 7.45 -0.29
CA GLY A 89 -6.01 7.18 0.58
C GLY A 89 -6.94 6.11 0.00
N GLY A 90 -8.24 6.38 0.07
CA GLY A 90 -9.27 5.39 -0.17
C GLY A 90 -10.34 5.47 0.92
N SER A 91 -11.06 4.37 1.13
CA SER A 91 -12.07 4.29 2.17
C SER A 91 -11.85 3.06 3.05
N CYS A 92 -12.16 3.19 4.33
CA CYS A 92 -11.98 2.12 5.31
C CYS A 92 -13.26 1.80 6.08
N GLN A 93 -13.35 0.56 6.56
CA GLN A 93 -14.32 0.19 7.60
C GLN A 93 -13.60 -0.46 8.76
N ILE A 94 -14.15 -0.23 9.96
CA ILE A 94 -13.82 -0.97 11.17
C ILE A 94 -15.06 -1.75 11.56
N ALA A 95 -14.90 -3.04 11.80
CA ALA A 95 -15.98 -3.96 12.13
C ALA A 95 -15.60 -4.92 13.25
N LEU A 96 -16.61 -5.51 13.87
CA LEU A 96 -16.46 -6.54 14.89
C LEU A 96 -17.14 -7.84 14.41
N SER A 97 -16.54 -8.98 14.76
CA SER A 97 -17.12 -10.31 14.57
C SER A 97 -17.04 -11.11 15.86
N PHE A 98 -18.16 -11.70 16.28
CA PHE A 98 -18.25 -12.55 17.48
C PHE A 98 -18.39 -14.05 17.13
N ASP A 99 -18.37 -14.39 15.84
CA ASP A 99 -18.57 -15.72 15.29
C ASP A 99 -17.35 -16.21 14.50
N ARG A 100 -16.15 -15.73 14.87
CA ARG A 100 -14.86 -16.09 14.26
C ARG A 100 -14.78 -15.80 12.76
N GLY A 101 -15.38 -14.68 12.35
CA GLY A 101 -15.30 -14.16 10.98
C GLY A 101 -16.34 -14.72 10.03
N GLU A 102 -17.40 -15.38 10.51
CA GLU A 102 -18.56 -15.72 9.68
C GLU A 102 -19.35 -14.45 9.31
N THR A 103 -19.53 -13.53 10.25
CA THR A 103 -20.16 -12.22 10.02
C THR A 103 -19.34 -11.10 10.66
N PHE A 104 -19.35 -9.92 10.01
CA PHE A 104 -18.66 -8.71 10.51
C PHE A 104 -19.62 -7.53 10.52
N GLN A 105 -19.99 -7.02 11.69
CA GLN A 105 -20.84 -5.83 11.84
C GLN A 105 -19.98 -4.56 11.88
N VAL A 106 -20.26 -3.61 10.97
CA VAL A 106 -19.54 -2.34 10.86
C VAL A 106 -19.85 -1.45 12.07
N ILE A 107 -18.78 -0.97 12.70
CA ILE A 107 -18.85 -0.04 13.82
C ILE A 107 -18.37 1.36 13.45
N LYS A 108 -17.54 1.52 12.41
CA LYS A 108 -17.14 2.81 11.85
C LYS A 108 -16.86 2.69 10.35
N SER A 109 -17.26 3.69 9.57
CA SER A 109 -16.87 3.86 8.17
C SER A 109 -16.19 5.21 7.97
N ILE A 110 -15.12 5.22 7.17
CA ILE A 110 -14.36 6.43 6.80
C ILE A 110 -14.38 6.51 5.27
N LEU A 111 -15.14 7.47 4.75
CA LEU A 111 -15.42 7.65 3.33
C LEU A 111 -14.44 8.66 2.73
N GLY A 112 -13.43 8.15 2.05
CA GLY A 112 -12.30 8.93 1.55
C GLY A 112 -11.22 9.16 2.60
N HIS A 113 -10.04 9.59 2.15
CA HIS A 113 -8.92 9.99 3.02
C HIS A 113 -8.47 8.91 4.03
N CYS A 114 -8.70 7.63 3.73
CA CYS A 114 -8.28 6.52 4.56
C CYS A 114 -7.45 5.48 3.80
N PRO A 115 -6.20 5.20 4.21
CA PRO A 115 -5.43 5.91 5.23
C PRO A 115 -4.86 7.23 4.67
N GLU A 116 -5.00 8.30 5.43
CA GLU A 116 -4.24 9.56 5.29
C GLU A 116 -3.62 9.93 6.65
N ALA A 117 -4.29 9.57 7.74
CA ALA A 117 -3.71 9.45 9.07
C ALA A 117 -3.28 8.00 9.34
N MET A 118 -2.35 7.83 10.28
CA MET A 118 -1.94 6.51 10.79
C MET A 118 -2.64 6.14 12.11
N SER A 119 -3.65 6.92 12.52
CA SER A 119 -4.39 6.70 13.76
C SER A 119 -5.83 7.12 13.58
N TYR A 120 -6.75 6.23 13.95
CA TYR A 120 -8.19 6.40 13.81
C TYR A 120 -8.88 6.03 15.11
N THR A 121 -9.84 6.82 15.55
CA THR A 121 -10.65 6.48 16.72
C THR A 121 -11.88 5.69 16.29
N PHE A 122 -12.34 4.79 17.14
CA PHE A 122 -13.58 4.05 16.96
C PHE A 122 -14.26 3.82 18.31
N ARG A 123 -15.59 3.69 18.31
CA ARG A 123 -16.38 3.39 19.51
C ARG A 123 -16.90 1.95 19.46
N ILE A 124 -16.80 1.22 20.56
CA ILE A 124 -17.55 -0.03 20.71
C ILE A 124 -19.01 0.31 20.97
N PRO A 125 -19.98 -0.22 20.21
CA PRO A 125 -21.40 0.04 20.46
C PRO A 125 -21.80 -0.35 21.89
N GLU A 126 -22.66 0.45 22.53
CA GLU A 126 -23.12 0.22 23.91
C GLU A 126 -23.84 -1.13 24.07
N ASP A 127 -24.51 -1.60 23.02
CA ASP A 127 -25.23 -2.86 22.98
C ASP A 127 -24.45 -4.00 22.31
N ALA A 128 -23.15 -3.82 22.06
CA ALA A 128 -22.30 -4.89 21.55
C ALA A 128 -22.26 -6.08 22.53
N PRO A 129 -22.27 -7.33 22.04
CA PRO A 129 -22.10 -8.51 22.87
C PRO A 129 -20.78 -8.48 23.64
N GLY A 130 -20.78 -9.09 24.82
CA GLY A 130 -19.54 -9.37 25.55
C GLY A 130 -18.94 -10.71 25.12
N GLY A 131 -17.62 -10.79 25.03
CA GLY A 131 -16.89 -12.03 24.77
C GLY A 131 -15.70 -11.87 23.80
N PRO A 132 -15.10 -13.02 23.41
CA PRO A 132 -14.09 -13.09 22.35
C PRO A 132 -14.63 -12.55 21.02
N ALA A 133 -13.86 -11.67 20.36
CA ALA A 133 -14.22 -11.07 19.09
C ALA A 133 -13.01 -10.89 18.17
N LEU A 134 -13.27 -10.65 16.89
CA LEU A 134 -12.31 -10.12 15.93
C LEU A 134 -12.62 -8.64 15.68
N LEU A 135 -11.63 -7.77 15.86
CA LEU A 135 -11.65 -6.40 15.34
C LEU A 135 -11.03 -6.41 13.96
N ALA A 136 -11.82 -6.09 12.94
CA ALA A 136 -11.37 -6.03 11.55
C ALA A 136 -11.22 -4.57 11.10
N TRP A 137 -10.10 -4.28 10.43
CA TRP A 137 -9.91 -3.09 9.61
C TRP A 137 -9.84 -3.51 8.15
N THR A 138 -10.68 -2.91 7.31
CA THR A 138 -10.60 -3.07 5.86
C THR A 138 -10.32 -1.75 5.17
N TRP A 139 -9.61 -1.81 4.06
CA TRP A 139 -9.29 -0.65 3.25
C TRP A 139 -9.34 -0.97 1.75
N PHE A 140 -9.96 -0.08 0.99
CA PHE A 140 -9.98 -0.08 -0.47
C PHE A 140 -9.16 1.11 -0.97
N ASN A 141 -8.02 0.82 -1.60
CA ASN A 141 -7.06 1.81 -2.04
C ASN A 141 -7.59 2.65 -3.23
N LYS A 142 -7.36 3.95 -3.18
CA LYS A 142 -7.78 4.88 -4.24
C LYS A 142 -6.95 4.68 -5.51
N VAL A 143 -5.63 4.62 -5.39
CA VAL A 143 -4.68 4.58 -6.53
C VAL A 143 -3.99 3.22 -6.64
N GLY A 144 -3.74 2.71 -7.85
CA GLY A 144 -2.99 1.48 -8.10
C GLY A 144 -3.86 0.28 -8.43
N ASN A 145 -3.44 -0.92 -8.05
CA ASN A 145 -4.23 -2.13 -8.27
C ASN A 145 -5.57 -2.07 -7.53
N ARG A 146 -6.60 -2.77 -8.03
CA ARG A 146 -7.89 -2.82 -7.36
C ARG A 146 -7.81 -3.87 -6.27
N GLU A 147 -7.56 -3.42 -5.04
CA GLU A 147 -7.23 -4.30 -3.92
C GLU A 147 -8.18 -4.13 -2.75
N MET A 148 -8.23 -5.12 -1.88
CA MET A 148 -8.88 -5.06 -0.57
C MET A 148 -7.88 -5.48 0.48
N TYR A 149 -7.59 -4.58 1.41
CA TYR A 149 -6.78 -4.86 2.59
C TYR A 149 -7.73 -5.28 3.70
N MET A 150 -7.34 -6.29 4.47
CA MET A 150 -8.07 -6.70 5.67
C MET A 150 -7.11 -7.20 6.73
N ASN A 151 -7.14 -6.59 7.91
CA ASN A 151 -6.39 -7.04 9.07
C ASN A 151 -7.37 -7.31 10.21
N CYS A 152 -7.14 -8.38 10.97
CA CYS A 152 -7.99 -8.74 12.09
C CYS A 152 -7.16 -8.98 13.34
N ALA A 153 -7.56 -8.38 14.46
CA ALA A 153 -7.01 -8.65 15.78
C ALA A 153 -8.04 -9.43 16.62
N GLN A 154 -7.56 -10.40 17.40
CA GLN A 154 -8.38 -11.06 18.42
C GLN A 154 -8.46 -10.17 19.66
N VAL A 155 -9.67 -9.77 20.05
CA VAL A 155 -9.91 -8.84 21.17
C VAL A 155 -11.01 -9.40 22.07
N THR A 156 -11.06 -8.92 23.31
CA THR A 156 -12.14 -9.25 24.25
C THR A 156 -13.01 -8.02 24.45
N VAL A 157 -14.31 -8.14 24.19
CA VAL A 157 -15.28 -7.08 24.49
C VAL A 157 -15.97 -7.39 25.81
N HIS A 158 -16.00 -6.41 26.71
CA HIS A 158 -16.71 -6.46 27.99
C HIS A 158 -18.04 -5.73 27.83
N ALA A 159 -19.14 -6.48 27.93
CA ALA A 159 -20.48 -5.89 27.88
C ALA A 159 -20.72 -4.99 29.09
N GLU A 160 -21.51 -3.93 28.90
CA GLU A 160 -21.98 -3.10 30.01
C GLU A 160 -22.81 -3.92 31.01
N PRO A 161 -22.67 -3.66 32.33
CA PRO A 161 -23.51 -4.30 33.33
C PRO A 161 -24.99 -4.00 33.07
N MET A 162 -25.82 -5.05 33.02
CA MET A 162 -27.28 -4.99 32.79
C MET A 162 -28.06 -3.98 33.66
N ALA A 163 -27.49 -3.47 34.76
CA ALA A 163 -28.09 -2.45 35.62
C ALA A 163 -28.31 -1.09 34.94
N ALA A 164 -27.66 -0.81 33.80
CA ALA A 164 -27.83 0.44 33.05
C ALA A 164 -28.92 0.37 31.95
N ARG A 165 -29.45 -0.82 31.64
CA ARG A 165 -30.44 -1.06 30.56
C ARG A 165 -31.88 -0.74 31.00
N ASN A 166 -32.08 0.42 31.65
CA ASN A 166 -33.43 0.92 31.89
C ASN A 166 -33.96 1.46 30.55
N ASP A 167 -34.88 0.70 29.94
CA ASP A 167 -35.49 0.84 28.60
C ASP A 167 -36.28 2.15 28.37
N ASP A 168 -36.03 3.20 29.16
CA ASP A 168 -36.80 4.45 29.19
C ASP A 168 -35.93 5.71 29.07
N ARG A 169 -34.63 5.56 28.76
CA ARG A 169 -33.79 6.70 28.32
C ARG A 169 -33.71 6.72 26.80
N MET A 170 -34.84 7.03 26.17
CA MET A 170 -34.81 7.62 24.84
C MET A 170 -34.10 8.97 24.97
N ILE A 171 -32.77 8.99 24.81
CA ILE A 171 -32.01 10.23 24.66
C ILE A 171 -32.40 10.76 23.27
N PRO A 172 -33.19 11.83 23.17
CA PRO A 172 -33.44 12.46 21.90
C PRO A 172 -32.12 13.13 21.51
N ASP A 173 -31.66 12.89 20.29
CA ASP A 173 -30.57 13.63 19.62
C ASP A 173 -29.15 13.00 19.60
N GLN A 174 -28.99 11.67 19.50
CA GLN A 174 -27.70 11.06 19.12
C GLN A 174 -27.84 10.13 17.89
N PRO A 175 -27.11 10.36 16.78
CA PRO A 175 -27.23 9.60 15.53
C PRO A 175 -26.61 8.18 15.56
N LEU A 176 -26.17 7.69 16.72
CA LEU A 176 -25.56 6.35 16.89
C LEU A 176 -26.56 5.20 17.12
N SER A 177 -27.86 5.47 17.01
CA SER A 177 -28.98 4.64 17.51
C SER A 177 -29.31 3.36 16.74
N VAL A 178 -28.41 2.83 15.91
CA VAL A 178 -28.59 1.53 15.26
C VAL A 178 -28.14 0.42 16.22
N ARG A 179 -29.09 -0.48 16.55
CA ARG A 179 -28.83 -1.65 17.40
C ARG A 179 -27.72 -2.51 16.78
N TRP A 180 -26.92 -3.15 17.62
CA TRP A 180 -25.87 -4.07 17.21
C TRP A 180 -26.32 -5.06 16.12
N ALA A 181 -27.48 -5.70 16.33
CA ALA A 181 -28.02 -6.70 15.40
C ALA A 181 -28.43 -6.13 14.02
N ASP A 182 -28.67 -4.83 13.92
CA ASP A 182 -29.08 -4.16 12.67
C ASP A 182 -27.89 -3.46 11.99
N ARG A 183 -26.69 -3.53 12.56
CA ARG A 183 -25.50 -2.92 11.96
C ARG A 183 -25.15 -3.63 10.65
N PRO A 184 -24.74 -2.87 9.63
CA PRO A 184 -24.51 -3.46 8.33
C PRO A 184 -23.29 -4.37 8.35
N ALA A 185 -23.33 -5.39 7.50
CA ALA A 185 -22.18 -6.22 7.22
C ALA A 185 -21.08 -5.40 6.51
N ILE A 186 -19.81 -5.81 6.66
CA ILE A 186 -18.68 -5.18 5.96
C ILE A 186 -18.82 -5.32 4.45
N PHE A 187 -18.47 -4.27 3.71
CA PHE A 187 -18.46 -4.28 2.25
C PHE A 187 -17.29 -5.12 1.72
N VAL A 188 -17.51 -5.89 0.66
CA VAL A 188 -16.51 -6.73 0.02
C VAL A 188 -16.41 -6.38 -1.46
N ALA A 189 -15.20 -6.17 -1.95
CA ALA A 189 -14.89 -5.97 -3.37
C ALA A 189 -13.44 -6.40 -3.63
N ASN A 190 -13.04 -6.54 -4.89
CA ASN A 190 -11.68 -6.87 -5.33
C ASN A 190 -11.13 -8.24 -4.90
N VAL A 191 -11.87 -8.99 -4.09
CA VAL A 191 -11.61 -10.39 -3.75
C VAL A 191 -12.72 -11.25 -4.35
N ASN A 192 -12.38 -12.37 -4.98
CA ASN A 192 -13.32 -13.18 -5.77
C ASN A 192 -14.03 -12.36 -6.87
N ALA A 193 -13.29 -11.46 -7.53
CA ALA A 193 -13.87 -10.37 -8.33
C ALA A 193 -14.52 -10.81 -9.65
N GLU A 194 -14.31 -12.05 -10.13
CA GLU A 194 -14.81 -12.49 -11.44
C GLU A 194 -16.35 -12.36 -11.59
N ASP A 195 -17.13 -12.28 -10.49
CA ASP A 195 -18.60 -12.14 -10.53
C ASP A 195 -19.21 -11.22 -9.45
N GLN A 196 -18.43 -10.37 -8.77
CA GLN A 196 -18.92 -9.60 -7.60
C GLN A 196 -18.84 -8.08 -7.80
N CYS A 197 -17.94 -7.43 -7.07
CA CYS A 197 -17.73 -5.98 -7.06
C CYS A 197 -16.25 -5.66 -7.28
N THR A 198 -15.99 -4.63 -8.07
CA THR A 198 -14.65 -4.10 -8.34
C THR A 198 -14.65 -2.61 -8.05
N THR A 199 -13.65 -2.12 -7.33
CA THR A 199 -13.50 -0.67 -7.08
C THR A 199 -13.00 0.06 -8.33
N VAL A 200 -13.29 1.35 -8.42
CA VAL A 200 -12.84 2.19 -9.54
C VAL A 200 -11.54 2.88 -9.16
N GLU A 201 -10.51 2.78 -10.01
CA GLU A 201 -9.25 3.48 -9.78
C GLU A 201 -9.44 5.00 -9.78
N ASN A 202 -8.73 5.67 -8.87
CA ASN A 202 -8.80 7.11 -8.59
C ASN A 202 -10.12 7.59 -7.96
N GLU A 203 -11.02 6.68 -7.59
CA GLU A 203 -12.23 6.99 -6.83
C GLU A 203 -12.17 6.34 -5.44
N GLU A 204 -12.81 7.00 -4.48
CA GLU A 204 -12.95 6.50 -3.11
C GLU A 204 -14.29 5.78 -2.99
N VAL A 205 -14.32 4.69 -2.23
CA VAL A 205 -15.52 3.87 -2.08
C VAL A 205 -16.50 4.58 -1.15
N ASN A 206 -17.68 4.91 -1.66
CA ASN A 206 -18.82 5.34 -0.88
C ASN A 206 -19.63 4.10 -0.50
N PHE A 207 -19.39 3.57 0.70
CA PHE A 207 -20.00 2.32 1.13
C PHE A 207 -21.54 2.42 1.05
N PRO A 208 -22.22 1.46 0.40
CA PRO A 208 -23.69 1.49 0.30
C PRO A 208 -24.39 1.45 1.65
N ARG A 209 -23.73 0.85 2.65
CA ARG A 209 -24.23 0.70 4.02
C ARG A 209 -23.10 1.07 4.99
N PRO A 210 -22.84 2.37 5.22
CA PRO A 210 -21.69 2.80 6.00
C PRO A 210 -21.93 2.68 7.52
N GLY A 211 -23.18 2.51 7.95
CA GLY A 211 -23.54 2.41 9.37
C GLY A 211 -23.69 3.78 10.05
N PRO A 212 -23.98 3.82 11.35
CA PRO A 212 -24.33 5.05 12.04
C PRO A 212 -23.12 5.94 12.40
N ASP A 213 -21.93 5.38 12.55
CA ASP A 213 -20.68 6.14 12.76
C ASP A 213 -19.94 6.24 11.42
N THR A 214 -20.27 7.28 10.67
CA THR A 214 -19.71 7.54 9.34
C THR A 214 -18.98 8.88 9.35
N GLU A 215 -17.75 8.86 8.88
CA GLU A 215 -16.91 10.03 8.66
C GLU A 215 -16.71 10.27 7.17
N GLY A 216 -16.73 11.53 6.76
CA GLY A 216 -16.64 11.91 5.35
C GLY A 216 -17.95 11.74 4.58
N SER A 217 -17.95 12.20 3.34
CA SER A 217 -19.08 12.09 2.43
C SER A 217 -18.59 12.14 1.00
N LEU A 218 -19.12 11.26 0.15
CA LEU A 218 -18.73 11.13 -1.25
C LEU A 218 -19.97 11.22 -2.14
N SER A 219 -19.83 11.79 -3.33
CA SER A 219 -20.93 11.96 -4.29
C SER A 219 -21.06 10.81 -5.29
N LYS A 220 -19.99 10.03 -5.48
CA LYS A 220 -19.95 8.86 -6.37
C LYS A 220 -19.84 7.57 -5.57
N PRO A 221 -20.28 6.43 -6.14
CA PRO A 221 -20.09 5.12 -5.51
C PRO A 221 -18.62 4.70 -5.34
N GLY A 222 -17.76 4.94 -6.34
CA GLY A 222 -16.36 4.48 -6.33
C GLY A 222 -16.16 2.97 -6.56
N PHE A 223 -17.21 2.26 -6.98
CA PHE A 223 -17.16 0.84 -7.33
C PHE A 223 -18.26 0.50 -8.35
N TRP A 224 -18.12 -0.66 -9.00
CA TRP A 224 -19.16 -1.28 -9.83
C TRP A 224 -19.33 -2.74 -9.42
N CYS A 225 -20.54 -3.27 -9.53
CA CYS A 225 -20.84 -4.68 -9.27
C CYS A 225 -21.66 -5.28 -10.42
N ALA A 226 -21.42 -6.55 -10.73
CA ALA A 226 -22.22 -7.30 -11.70
C ALA A 226 -23.65 -7.60 -11.18
N GLY A 227 -23.82 -7.64 -9.86
CA GLY A 227 -25.09 -7.83 -9.15
C GLY A 227 -25.22 -6.91 -7.92
N PRO A 228 -26.11 -7.24 -6.96
CA PRO A 228 -26.17 -6.52 -5.69
C PRO A 228 -24.80 -6.52 -5.00
N PRO A 229 -24.42 -5.42 -4.31
CA PRO A 229 -23.15 -5.36 -3.59
C PRO A 229 -23.00 -6.54 -2.63
N THR A 230 -21.80 -7.14 -2.59
CA THR A 230 -21.51 -8.26 -1.70
C THR A 230 -21.07 -7.76 -0.33
N PHE A 231 -21.51 -8.46 0.70
CA PHE A 231 -21.18 -8.15 2.08
C PHE A 231 -20.91 -9.46 2.83
N ALA A 232 -19.93 -9.44 3.74
CA ALA A 232 -19.54 -10.65 4.47
C ALA A 232 -20.68 -11.10 5.41
N GLY A 233 -21.34 -12.20 5.06
CA GLY A 233 -22.26 -12.91 5.95
C GLY A 233 -23.74 -12.49 5.94
N SER A 234 -24.20 -11.65 5.01
CA SER A 234 -25.64 -11.28 4.96
C SER A 234 -26.43 -12.10 3.94
N GLY A 235 -27.08 -13.17 4.40
CA GLY A 235 -28.30 -13.68 3.77
C GLY A 235 -29.45 -12.71 4.05
N GLY A 236 -29.77 -11.84 3.10
CA GLY A 236 -30.88 -10.90 3.20
C GLY A 236 -31.01 -10.03 1.96
N ASP A 237 -32.16 -10.15 1.28
CA ASP A 237 -32.53 -9.53 0.00
C ASP A 237 -32.45 -7.99 -0.06
N PRO A 238 -32.38 -7.40 -1.27
CA PRO A 238 -31.96 -6.00 -1.49
C PRO A 238 -33.11 -4.99 -1.49
N PRO A 239 -32.81 -3.69 -1.29
CA PRO A 239 -33.56 -2.61 -1.93
C PRO A 239 -32.75 -1.96 -3.06
N GLN A 240 -33.25 -2.20 -4.27
CA GLN A 240 -33.28 -1.37 -5.49
C GLN A 240 -32.31 -0.16 -5.59
N ALA A 241 -31.24 -0.32 -6.38
CA ALA A 241 -30.53 0.82 -6.97
C ALA A 241 -31.39 1.42 -8.10
N THR A 242 -31.80 2.68 -7.97
CA THR A 242 -32.41 3.44 -9.07
C THR A 242 -31.38 3.72 -10.14
N ALA A 243 -31.45 2.96 -11.24
CA ALA A 243 -30.76 3.26 -12.48
C ALA A 243 -31.31 4.57 -13.09
N LEU A 244 -30.45 5.56 -13.31
CA LEU A 244 -30.74 6.68 -14.20
C LEU A 244 -29.71 6.69 -15.33
N SER A 245 -30.25 6.32 -16.49
CA SER A 245 -29.61 6.35 -17.80
C SER A 245 -29.60 7.78 -18.34
N SER A 246 -28.46 8.28 -18.82
CA SER A 246 -28.45 9.30 -19.87
C SER A 246 -27.12 9.33 -20.64
N THR A 247 -27.29 9.39 -21.95
CA THR A 247 -26.33 9.40 -23.07
C THR A 247 -25.52 10.69 -23.19
N PRO A 248 -24.43 10.71 -23.98
CA PRO A 248 -23.46 11.81 -23.98
C PRO A 248 -23.86 12.95 -24.93
N THR A 249 -23.57 14.19 -24.52
CA THR A 249 -23.60 15.34 -25.43
C THR A 249 -22.30 16.13 -25.28
N ALA A 250 -21.60 16.30 -26.40
CA ALA A 250 -20.45 17.18 -26.54
C ALA A 250 -20.87 18.65 -26.62
N SER A 251 -20.06 19.57 -26.07
CA SER A 251 -19.36 20.61 -26.84
C SER A 251 -19.01 21.87 -26.00
N THR A 252 -17.77 22.35 -26.22
CA THR A 252 -17.26 23.74 -26.22
C THR A 252 -17.10 24.58 -24.94
N ALA A 253 -15.82 24.68 -24.53
CA ALA A 253 -14.94 25.87 -24.55
C ALA A 253 -15.13 27.10 -23.62
N LEU A 254 -13.99 27.40 -22.94
CA LEU A 254 -13.40 28.70 -22.55
C LEU A 254 -14.06 29.51 -21.42
N THR A 255 -13.33 29.70 -20.31
CA THR A 255 -12.63 30.98 -20.03
C THR A 255 -11.70 30.89 -18.82
N SER A 256 -10.60 31.63 -18.96
CA SER A 256 -9.52 31.89 -18.01
C SER A 256 -9.95 32.71 -16.80
N VAL A 257 -9.51 32.31 -15.60
CA VAL A 257 -9.39 33.22 -14.44
C VAL A 257 -8.03 32.99 -13.78
N THR A 258 -7.17 33.99 -13.91
CA THR A 258 -5.96 34.20 -13.11
C THR A 258 -6.35 34.73 -11.73
N CYS A 259 -5.79 34.15 -10.66
CA CYS A 259 -5.69 34.81 -9.37
C CYS A 259 -4.25 34.72 -8.86
N SER A 260 -3.60 35.89 -8.83
CA SER A 260 -2.36 36.15 -8.11
C SER A 260 -2.66 36.25 -6.62
N GLY A 261 -1.92 35.53 -5.80
CA GLY A 261 -1.95 35.64 -4.34
C GLY A 261 -0.64 35.12 -3.78
N THR A 262 0.27 36.04 -3.45
CA THR A 262 1.43 35.79 -2.60
C THR A 262 0.99 35.50 -1.16
N PRO A 263 1.62 34.53 -0.47
CA PRO A 263 1.73 34.57 0.97
C PRO A 263 3.18 34.79 1.41
N THR A 264 3.32 35.76 2.30
CA THR A 264 4.51 36.09 3.08
C THR A 264 4.76 35.01 4.14
N GLU A 265 6.04 34.75 4.36
CA GLU A 265 6.73 33.92 5.36
C GLU A 265 6.08 33.80 6.76
N THR A 266 5.98 32.56 7.29
CA THR A 266 6.45 32.16 8.64
C THR A 266 6.25 30.66 8.89
N GLY A 267 7.32 29.98 9.34
CA GLY A 267 7.25 28.67 10.02
C GLY A 267 7.80 27.47 9.23
N ALA A 268 9.13 27.34 9.14
CA ALA A 268 9.78 26.14 8.60
C ALA A 268 9.55 24.92 9.52
N VAL A 269 8.90 23.89 9.00
CA VAL A 269 8.95 22.52 9.53
C VAL A 269 10.25 21.88 9.02
N SER A 270 11.00 21.25 9.92
CA SER A 270 12.32 20.66 9.65
C SER A 270 12.19 19.54 8.61
N GLY A 271 12.60 19.83 7.36
CA GLY A 271 12.74 18.82 6.31
C GLY A 271 13.92 17.91 6.60
N VAL A 272 13.76 16.61 6.31
CA VAL A 272 14.84 15.62 6.37
C VAL A 272 15.93 16.04 5.39
N VAL A 273 17.08 16.50 5.90
CA VAL A 273 18.25 16.83 5.06
C VAL A 273 19.06 15.55 4.85
N ALA A 274 19.08 15.05 3.62
CA ALA A 274 19.91 13.90 3.26
C ALA A 274 21.40 14.29 3.31
N ASP A 275 22.21 13.47 4.01
CA ASP A 275 23.65 13.67 4.12
C ASP A 275 24.36 13.18 2.84
N PRO A 276 25.16 14.03 2.16
CA PRO A 276 25.81 13.67 0.90
C PRO A 276 26.82 12.51 1.01
N ALA A 277 27.19 12.09 2.23
CA ALA A 277 28.05 10.93 2.46
C ALA A 277 27.35 9.57 2.24
N PHE A 278 26.02 9.55 2.19
CA PHE A 278 25.23 8.33 2.02
C PHE A 278 24.42 8.35 0.73
N GLY A 279 24.40 7.21 0.04
CA GLY A 279 23.80 7.12 -1.27
C GLY A 279 23.86 5.71 -1.85
N VAL A 280 23.62 5.66 -3.15
CA VAL A 280 23.80 4.45 -3.95
C VAL A 280 25.08 4.55 -4.77
N ASN A 281 25.87 3.47 -4.74
CA ASN A 281 27.04 3.27 -5.56
C ASN A 281 26.76 2.14 -6.58
N ILE A 282 26.89 2.44 -7.86
CA ILE A 282 26.66 1.51 -8.96
C ILE A 282 27.99 1.19 -9.60
N ILE A 283 28.39 -0.08 -9.59
CA ILE A 283 29.68 -0.56 -10.09
C ILE A 283 29.44 -1.42 -11.33
N ASN A 284 30.03 -1.00 -12.45
CA ASN A 284 29.97 -1.73 -13.71
C ASN A 284 31.21 -2.63 -13.87
N ASN A 285 31.08 -3.94 -13.69
CA ASN A 285 32.15 -4.90 -13.98
C ASN A 285 31.98 -5.60 -15.33
N LEU A 286 31.02 -5.20 -16.17
CA LEU A 286 30.85 -5.71 -17.53
C LEU A 286 31.97 -5.21 -18.44
N ASP A 287 32.14 -5.87 -19.60
CA ASP A 287 33.11 -5.48 -20.62
C ASP A 287 32.64 -4.29 -21.49
N SER A 288 31.39 -3.86 -21.33
CA SER A 288 30.78 -2.72 -22.01
C SER A 288 30.40 -1.62 -21.02
N SER A 289 30.46 -0.36 -21.45
CA SER A 289 30.00 0.77 -20.64
C SER A 289 28.48 0.73 -20.47
N ILE A 290 27.98 1.29 -19.36
CA ILE A 290 26.55 1.38 -19.04
C ILE A 290 26.13 2.85 -19.10
N HIS A 291 25.02 3.13 -19.74
CA HIS A 291 24.37 4.42 -19.74
C HIS A 291 23.40 4.49 -18.56
N ALA A 292 23.47 5.57 -17.78
CA ALA A 292 22.72 5.77 -16.55
C ALA A 292 21.95 7.10 -16.56
N TRP A 293 20.70 7.07 -16.14
CA TRP A 293 19.85 8.25 -15.98
C TRP A 293 19.18 8.22 -14.62
N SER A 294 19.43 9.25 -13.80
CA SER A 294 18.69 9.46 -12.56
C SER A 294 17.38 10.18 -12.86
N VAL A 295 16.26 9.49 -12.73
CA VAL A 295 14.93 9.97 -13.11
C VAL A 295 14.14 10.36 -11.85
N ALA A 296 13.59 11.57 -11.86
CA ALA A 296 12.63 12.03 -10.84
C ALA A 296 11.33 12.48 -11.53
N ARG A 297 11.01 13.79 -11.52
CA ARG A 297 9.88 14.34 -12.31
C ARG A 297 10.12 14.26 -13.82
N GLY A 298 11.38 14.13 -14.24
CA GLY A 298 11.80 13.97 -15.61
C GLY A 298 13.16 13.28 -15.67
N PRO A 299 13.60 12.89 -16.88
CA PRO A 299 14.90 12.25 -17.05
C PRO A 299 16.03 13.22 -16.72
N GLY A 300 16.94 12.81 -15.84
CA GLY A 300 18.20 13.51 -15.60
C GLY A 300 19.16 13.39 -16.79
N PRO A 301 20.29 14.12 -16.76
CA PRO A 301 21.31 14.01 -17.79
C PRO A 301 21.90 12.60 -17.82
N GLU A 302 22.19 12.12 -19.02
CA GLU A 302 22.89 10.86 -19.23
C GLU A 302 24.29 10.89 -18.60
N ARG A 303 24.63 9.79 -17.91
CA ARG A 303 25.97 9.49 -17.41
C ARG A 303 26.43 8.17 -17.99
N VAL A 304 27.71 8.07 -18.31
CA VAL A 304 28.32 6.81 -18.77
C VAL A 304 29.16 6.24 -17.63
N ILE A 305 28.84 5.02 -17.21
CA ILE A 305 29.60 4.23 -16.26
C ILE A 305 30.52 3.32 -17.06
N GLU A 306 31.82 3.66 -17.08
CA GLU A 306 32.80 2.94 -17.89
C GLU A 306 32.86 1.45 -17.59
N ALA A 307 33.18 0.66 -18.62
CA ALA A 307 33.40 -0.77 -18.49
C ALA A 307 34.52 -1.12 -17.49
N ARG A 308 34.57 -2.38 -17.05
CA ARG A 308 35.69 -2.98 -16.29
C ARG A 308 36.01 -2.27 -14.96
N GLY A 309 34.98 -1.88 -14.23
CA GLY A 309 35.06 -1.37 -12.87
C GLY A 309 34.75 0.12 -12.73
N GLY A 310 34.18 0.76 -13.76
CA GLY A 310 33.64 2.11 -13.64
C GLY A 310 32.55 2.17 -12.57
N ALA A 311 32.39 3.35 -11.96
CA ALA A 311 31.46 3.56 -10.86
C ALA A 311 30.67 4.85 -11.02
N TYR A 312 29.44 4.84 -10.53
CA TYR A 312 28.55 5.99 -10.41
C TYR A 312 28.04 6.08 -8.98
N PHE A 313 28.16 7.25 -8.38
CA PHE A 313 27.60 7.51 -7.06
C PHE A 313 26.54 8.59 -7.15
N GLU A 314 25.44 8.37 -6.45
CA GLU A 314 24.40 9.35 -6.22
C GLU A 314 24.06 9.38 -4.74
N ALA A 315 24.21 10.55 -4.12
CA ALA A 315 23.73 10.77 -2.75
C ALA A 315 22.20 10.66 -2.71
N TRP A 316 21.68 10.20 -1.58
CA TRP A 316 20.24 10.21 -1.34
C TRP A 316 19.68 11.62 -1.52
N ARG A 317 18.63 11.76 -2.32
CA ARG A 317 17.92 13.04 -2.49
C ARG A 317 16.43 12.83 -2.27
N ALA A 318 15.83 13.71 -1.48
CA ALA A 318 14.38 13.70 -1.27
C ALA A 318 13.69 14.42 -2.43
N ARG A 319 12.44 14.04 -2.69
CA ARG A 319 11.57 14.79 -3.58
C ARG A 319 10.52 15.52 -2.77
N GLU A 320 10.24 16.78 -3.15
CA GLU A 320 9.22 17.62 -2.50
C GLU A 320 7.79 17.09 -2.69
N ASP A 321 7.55 16.19 -3.64
CA ASP A 321 6.25 15.56 -3.94
C ASP A 321 6.15 14.10 -3.49
N GLU A 322 7.00 13.68 -2.54
CA GLU A 322 6.97 12.34 -1.93
C GLU A 322 7.19 11.17 -2.92
N GLY A 323 7.59 11.45 -4.16
CA GLY A 323 7.89 10.43 -5.17
C GLY A 323 9.25 9.76 -4.99
N GLY A 324 9.41 8.57 -5.58
CA GLY A 324 10.68 7.88 -5.70
C GLY A 324 11.60 8.44 -6.79
N ILE A 325 12.84 7.97 -6.79
CA ILE A 325 13.87 8.23 -7.79
C ILE A 325 14.28 6.91 -8.41
N SER A 326 14.33 6.88 -9.74
CA SER A 326 14.66 5.68 -10.50
C SER A 326 15.96 5.93 -11.27
N ILE A 327 17.02 5.20 -10.93
CA ILE A 327 18.26 5.20 -11.70
C ILE A 327 18.13 4.10 -12.75
N LYS A 328 17.89 4.50 -13.99
CA LYS A 328 17.75 3.60 -15.14
C LYS A 328 19.11 3.33 -15.76
N LEU A 329 19.44 2.07 -15.97
CA LEU A 329 20.70 1.59 -16.53
C LEU A 329 20.43 0.81 -17.82
N ALA A 330 21.11 1.15 -18.90
CA ALA A 330 21.03 0.44 -20.17
C ALA A 330 22.41 0.28 -20.82
N LEU A 331 22.58 -0.74 -21.66
CA LEU A 331 23.81 -0.96 -22.43
C LEU A 331 23.89 -0.06 -23.67
N GLU A 332 22.78 0.60 -24.01
CA GLU A 332 22.66 1.49 -25.14
C GLU A 332 21.85 2.74 -24.74
N ALA A 333 22.16 3.88 -25.36
CA ALA A 333 21.42 5.13 -25.15
C ALA A 333 19.93 5.05 -25.55
N SER A 334 19.53 4.02 -26.31
CA SER A 334 18.15 3.75 -26.74
C SER A 334 17.23 3.27 -25.61
N GLN A 335 17.76 3.00 -24.40
CA GLN A 335 17.02 2.53 -23.21
C GLN A 335 16.24 1.23 -23.43
N LYS A 336 16.80 0.29 -24.20
CA LYS A 336 16.30 -1.09 -24.25
C LYS A 336 16.92 -1.92 -23.13
N SER A 337 16.20 -2.94 -22.66
CA SER A 337 16.69 -3.89 -21.65
C SER A 337 17.20 -3.18 -20.39
N VAL A 338 16.30 -2.52 -19.66
CA VAL A 338 16.67 -1.59 -18.60
C VAL A 338 16.77 -2.32 -17.27
N LEU A 339 17.93 -2.20 -16.62
CA LEU A 339 18.09 -2.48 -15.20
C LEU A 339 17.79 -1.18 -14.44
N GLN A 340 16.85 -1.22 -13.51
CA GLN A 340 16.43 -0.05 -12.76
C GLN A 340 16.72 -0.27 -11.27
N PHE A 341 17.33 0.73 -10.63
CA PHE A 341 17.46 0.81 -9.17
C PHE A 341 16.57 1.96 -8.70
N GLU A 342 15.56 1.67 -7.91
CA GLU A 342 14.65 2.69 -7.38
C GLU A 342 14.93 2.93 -5.90
N TYR A 343 14.77 4.18 -5.47
CA TYR A 343 14.75 4.48 -4.05
C TYR A 343 13.84 5.64 -3.70
N SER A 344 13.35 5.65 -2.46
CA SER A 344 12.60 6.76 -1.87
C SER A 344 13.07 6.98 -0.43
N LEU A 345 13.01 8.25 0.02
CA LEU A 345 13.37 8.62 1.38
C LEU A 345 12.09 8.91 2.16
N GLN A 346 11.95 8.27 3.31
CA GLN A 346 10.82 8.51 4.21
C GLN A 346 11.33 8.54 5.66
N SER A 347 11.15 9.68 6.32
CA SER A 347 11.70 9.95 7.65
C SER A 347 13.20 9.68 7.75
N SER A 348 13.61 8.55 8.34
CA SER A 348 15.01 8.14 8.54
C SER A 348 15.37 6.86 7.77
N ILE A 349 14.49 6.41 6.87
CA ILE A 349 14.64 5.18 6.09
C ILE A 349 14.73 5.50 4.60
N VAL A 350 15.68 4.88 3.91
CA VAL A 350 15.71 4.74 2.45
C VAL A 350 15.11 3.38 2.08
N TYR A 351 14.03 3.41 1.32
CA TYR A 351 13.48 2.22 0.68
C TYR A 351 14.07 2.11 -0.72
N TRP A 352 14.40 0.90 -1.14
CA TRP A 352 14.95 0.66 -2.48
C TRP A 352 14.60 -0.72 -3.01
N ASP A 353 14.61 -0.83 -4.33
CA ASP A 353 14.40 -2.08 -5.05
C ASP A 353 15.19 -2.09 -6.36
N VAL A 354 15.22 -3.27 -7.00
CA VAL A 354 15.86 -3.47 -8.30
C VAL A 354 14.90 -4.19 -9.21
N SER A 355 14.75 -3.68 -10.43
CA SER A 355 13.83 -4.20 -11.44
C SER A 355 14.48 -4.35 -12.81
N PHE A 356 13.98 -5.32 -13.57
CA PHE A 356 14.30 -5.54 -14.97
C PHE A 356 13.10 -5.12 -15.81
N ILE A 357 13.21 -3.97 -16.49
CA ILE A 357 12.14 -3.42 -17.32
C ILE A 357 12.38 -3.81 -18.77
N ASP A 358 11.46 -4.58 -19.34
CA ASP A 358 11.53 -5.13 -20.71
C ASP A 358 12.89 -5.77 -21.03
N MET A 359 13.43 -6.51 -20.06
CA MET A 359 14.78 -7.07 -20.13
C MET A 359 14.86 -8.27 -21.08
N ASP A 360 15.67 -8.15 -22.12
CA ASP A 360 15.99 -9.25 -23.02
C ASP A 360 16.64 -10.39 -22.23
N ARG A 361 16.17 -11.61 -22.45
CA ARG A 361 16.65 -12.82 -21.75
C ARG A 361 18.13 -13.13 -21.94
N GLU A 362 18.77 -12.52 -22.94
CA GLU A 362 20.20 -12.66 -23.26
C GLU A 362 20.99 -11.38 -22.96
N SER A 363 20.40 -10.41 -22.27
CA SER A 363 21.06 -9.16 -21.88
C SER A 363 22.30 -9.41 -21.03
N ASN A 364 23.36 -8.61 -21.22
CA ASN A 364 24.57 -8.73 -20.42
C ASN A 364 24.33 -8.44 -18.92
N PHE A 365 23.24 -7.77 -18.56
CA PHE A 365 22.83 -7.62 -17.15
C PHE A 365 22.49 -8.98 -16.52
N ILE A 366 21.69 -9.81 -17.20
CA ILE A 366 21.35 -11.16 -16.75
C ILE A 366 22.58 -12.06 -16.85
N MET A 367 23.29 -12.02 -17.98
CA MET A 367 24.43 -12.91 -18.22
C MET A 367 25.58 -12.66 -17.24
N GLY A 368 25.77 -11.42 -16.78
CA GLY A 368 26.77 -11.05 -15.79
C GLY A 368 26.32 -11.22 -14.34
N GLY A 369 25.01 -11.25 -14.08
CA GLY A 369 24.45 -11.26 -12.73
C GLY A 369 24.59 -9.91 -12.03
N ILE A 370 23.89 -9.76 -10.90
CA ILE A 370 23.95 -8.57 -10.07
C ILE A 370 23.99 -8.93 -8.58
N THR A 371 24.62 -8.06 -7.79
CA THR A 371 24.65 -8.17 -6.33
C THR A 371 24.45 -6.79 -5.73
N VAL A 372 23.59 -6.69 -4.72
CA VAL A 372 23.47 -5.49 -3.89
C VAL A 372 23.95 -5.80 -2.47
N THR A 373 24.89 -5.00 -1.99
CA THR A 373 25.40 -5.05 -0.61
C THR A 373 25.17 -3.71 0.07
N THR A 374 24.98 -3.73 1.38
CA THR A 374 24.74 -2.53 2.19
C THR A 374 25.85 -2.32 3.20
N SER A 375 26.17 -1.06 3.52
CA SER A 375 27.15 -0.75 4.57
C SER A 375 26.64 -1.06 5.99
N ASP A 376 25.32 -1.08 6.16
CA ASP A 376 24.66 -1.55 7.38
C ASP A 376 24.36 -3.06 7.23
N PRO A 377 24.84 -3.93 8.13
CA PRO A 377 24.63 -5.37 8.04
C PRO A 377 23.20 -5.83 8.41
N THR A 378 22.39 -4.96 9.02
CA THR A 378 20.98 -5.23 9.33
C THR A 378 20.08 -5.03 8.11
N CYS A 379 20.58 -4.32 7.11
CA CYS A 379 19.93 -4.15 5.83
C CYS A 379 20.02 -5.40 4.95
N PRO A 380 18.94 -5.76 4.25
CA PRO A 380 18.98 -6.90 3.36
C PRO A 380 19.71 -6.56 2.06
N GLY A 381 20.65 -7.41 1.65
CA GLY A 381 21.20 -7.40 0.29
C GLY A 381 20.37 -8.23 -0.68
N LEU A 382 20.80 -8.29 -1.94
CA LEU A 382 20.26 -9.24 -2.91
C LEU A 382 21.36 -9.78 -3.82
N THR A 383 21.14 -10.95 -4.40
CA THR A 383 22.05 -11.55 -5.39
C THR A 383 21.24 -12.30 -6.45
N CYS A 384 21.39 -11.86 -7.69
CA CYS A 384 21.00 -12.61 -8.88
C CYS A 384 22.25 -13.21 -9.51
N LEU A 385 22.31 -14.54 -9.58
CA LEU A 385 23.47 -15.22 -10.13
C LEU A 385 23.60 -14.96 -11.65
N PRO A 386 24.83 -15.02 -12.19
CA PRO A 386 25.03 -14.93 -13.64
C PRO A 386 24.17 -15.95 -14.39
N ARG A 387 23.45 -15.47 -15.41
CA ARG A 387 22.51 -16.24 -16.25
C ARG A 387 21.22 -16.70 -15.56
N ASP A 388 20.93 -16.20 -14.36
CA ASP A 388 19.65 -16.45 -13.68
C ASP A 388 18.55 -15.57 -14.29
N LYS A 389 17.73 -16.19 -15.15
CA LYS A 389 16.65 -15.52 -15.89
C LYS A 389 15.38 -15.30 -15.06
N ASN A 390 15.27 -15.99 -13.93
CA ASN A 390 14.09 -15.98 -13.06
C ASN A 390 14.47 -15.53 -11.65
N CYS A 391 15.45 -14.63 -11.53
CA CYS A 391 15.93 -14.16 -10.24
C CYS A 391 14.77 -13.59 -9.43
N ASN A 392 14.35 -14.33 -8.41
CA ASN A 392 13.21 -14.00 -7.56
C ASN A 392 13.56 -12.96 -6.49
N GLN A 393 14.53 -12.10 -6.74
CA GLN A 393 14.93 -11.00 -5.85
C GLN A 393 14.87 -9.65 -6.53
N VAL A 394 14.44 -9.62 -7.80
CA VAL A 394 14.25 -8.43 -8.63
C VAL A 394 12.89 -8.53 -9.30
N TYR A 395 12.28 -7.39 -9.59
CA TYR A 395 11.03 -7.41 -10.35
C TYR A 395 11.29 -7.78 -11.80
N LEU A 396 10.65 -8.86 -12.25
CA LEU A 396 10.71 -9.35 -13.63
C LEU A 396 9.44 -9.05 -14.41
N GLU A 397 8.32 -8.95 -13.70
CA GLU A 397 6.99 -8.73 -14.28
C GLU A 397 6.31 -7.57 -13.53
N PRO A 398 5.40 -6.81 -14.18
CA PRO A 398 4.72 -5.66 -13.55
C PRO A 398 3.95 -6.00 -12.26
N ASP A 399 3.53 -7.26 -12.11
CA ASP A 399 2.73 -7.76 -10.97
C ASP A 399 3.59 -8.45 -9.89
N ASP A 400 4.89 -8.54 -10.10
CA ASP A 400 5.83 -9.01 -9.09
C ASP A 400 6.07 -7.85 -8.09
N ASN A 401 5.65 -7.98 -6.83
CA ASN A 401 5.73 -6.92 -5.81
C ASN A 401 6.42 -7.35 -4.49
N TYR A 402 7.20 -8.44 -4.48
CA TYR A 402 7.86 -8.95 -3.27
C TYR A 402 9.25 -8.34 -2.94
N ALA A 403 9.88 -7.55 -3.83
CA ALA A 403 11.33 -7.28 -3.80
C ALA A 403 11.79 -5.96 -3.13
N VAL A 404 10.89 -5.18 -2.51
CA VAL A 404 11.24 -3.92 -1.82
C VAL A 404 12.04 -4.17 -0.54
N ARG A 405 13.06 -3.32 -0.30
CA ARG A 405 13.96 -3.39 0.86
C ARG A 405 14.04 -2.04 1.57
N GLY A 406 14.20 -2.04 2.90
CA GLY A 406 14.30 -0.82 3.71
C GLY A 406 15.60 -0.77 4.50
N CYS A 407 16.20 0.42 4.59
CA CYS A 407 17.46 0.68 5.28
C CYS A 407 17.47 2.03 5.98
N PRO A 408 18.19 2.21 7.10
CA PRO A 408 18.46 3.56 7.60
C PRO A 408 19.10 4.43 6.50
N MET A 409 18.72 5.71 6.40
CA MET A 409 19.25 6.64 5.39
C MET A 409 20.77 6.85 5.49
N GLN A 410 21.37 6.52 6.64
CA GLN A 410 22.82 6.50 6.86
C GLN A 410 23.47 5.19 6.36
N THR A 411 22.92 4.62 5.29
CA THR A 411 23.40 3.39 4.66
C THR A 411 23.83 3.69 3.24
N ASN A 412 25.02 3.22 2.87
CA ASN A 412 25.45 3.14 1.48
C ASN A 412 25.00 1.81 0.88
N VAL A 413 24.25 1.89 -0.22
CA VAL A 413 23.82 0.71 -0.99
C VAL A 413 24.73 0.58 -2.20
N THR A 414 25.35 -0.57 -2.40
CA THR A 414 26.24 -0.83 -3.53
C THR A 414 25.65 -1.87 -4.46
N LEU A 415 25.19 -1.45 -5.64
CA LEU A 415 24.78 -2.32 -6.74
C LEU A 415 26.00 -2.64 -7.62
N SER A 416 26.43 -3.90 -7.61
CA SER A 416 27.48 -4.44 -8.46
C SER A 416 26.89 -5.23 -9.62
N ILE A 417 27.28 -4.88 -10.84
CA ILE A 417 26.78 -5.47 -12.08
C ILE A 417 27.91 -6.23 -12.76
N GLY A 418 27.71 -7.52 -13.00
CA GLY A 418 28.76 -8.40 -13.48
C GLY A 418 29.72 -8.84 -12.37
N SER A 419 30.25 -10.05 -12.49
CA SER A 419 31.37 -10.52 -11.67
C SER A 419 32.71 -10.04 -12.24
N ARG A 420 33.58 -9.47 -11.40
CA ARG A 420 34.97 -9.16 -11.80
C ARG A 420 35.68 -10.45 -12.22
N PRO A 421 36.38 -10.49 -13.38
CA PRO A 421 37.25 -11.60 -13.71
C PRO A 421 38.35 -11.69 -12.64
N GLY A 422 38.26 -12.68 -11.73
CA GLY A 422 39.31 -12.96 -10.74
C GLY A 422 38.86 -13.21 -9.31
N ILE A 423 37.61 -12.95 -8.93
CA ILE A 423 37.11 -13.29 -7.58
C ILE A 423 36.26 -14.56 -7.70
N ARG A 424 36.86 -15.72 -7.38
CA ARG A 424 36.12 -16.97 -7.20
C ARG A 424 35.22 -16.82 -5.96
N ALA A 425 33.91 -16.92 -6.14
CA ALA A 425 32.99 -17.07 -5.01
C ALA A 425 33.32 -18.39 -4.29
N TRP A 426 33.56 -18.32 -2.99
CA TRP A 426 33.83 -19.49 -2.16
C TRP A 426 32.53 -20.27 -1.93
N ALA A 427 32.66 -21.59 -2.01
CA ALA A 427 31.61 -22.59 -1.79
C ALA A 427 31.24 -22.72 -0.30
#